data_AF-A0A2N5YJ88-F1
#
_entry.id   AF-A0A2N5YJ88-F1
#
_cell.length_a   1.000
_cell.length_b   1.000
_cell.length_c   1.000
_cell.angle_alpha   90.00
_cell.angle_beta   90.00
_cell.angle_gamma   90.00
#
_symmetry.space_group_name_H-M   'P 1'
#
loop_
_entity.id
_entity.type
_entity.pdbx_description
1 polymer ?
#
loop_
_entity_poly.entity_id
_entity_poly.type
_entity_poly.pdbx_seq_one_letter_code
_entity_poly.pdbx_strand_id
1 'polypeptide(L)'
;MLKNHLKDRIIEELGYDPTKDQINLIDLLAEFTLDLNMESIMLVKGYAGTGKTTVMSALVKVLKKNKMRYILLAPTGRAAKVLSNYSHSPAYTIHKKIYRQKSGNDSFSSFTLNKNLHSNTLFFVDEASMISNQSPDSNVFGTGRLLDDLIEYVYNGKNCRLILIG
;
A
#
# COMPACT_ATOMS: atom_id res chain seq x y z
N MET A 1 -13.61 -20.89 7.01
CA MET A 1 -12.37 -21.68 7.29
C MET A 1 -11.10 -20.90 6.94
N LEU A 2 -10.91 -20.42 5.71
CA LEU A 2 -9.65 -19.71 5.34
C LEU A 2 -9.51 -18.30 5.93
N LYS A 3 -10.59 -17.50 5.96
CA LYS A 3 -10.61 -16.16 6.62
C LYS A 3 -10.17 -16.24 8.08
N ASN A 4 -10.78 -17.15 8.84
CA ASN A 4 -10.46 -17.34 10.26
C ASN A 4 -9.00 -17.77 10.45
N HIS A 5 -8.51 -18.70 9.62
CA HIS A 5 -7.10 -19.07 9.66
C HIS A 5 -6.17 -17.87 9.44
N LEU A 6 -6.47 -17.03 8.46
CA LEU A 6 -5.66 -15.83 8.19
C LEU A 6 -5.71 -14.84 9.37
N LYS A 7 -6.89 -14.62 9.94
CA LYS A 7 -7.10 -13.80 11.14
C LYS A 7 -6.27 -14.31 12.32
N ASP A 8 -6.33 -15.60 12.61
CA ASP A 8 -5.59 -16.22 13.72
C ASP A 8 -4.07 -16.04 13.52
N ARG A 9 -3.57 -16.23 12.30
CA ARG A 9 -2.16 -15.96 11.95
C ARG A 9 -1.76 -14.51 12.14
N ILE A 10 -2.63 -13.54 11.81
CA ILE A 10 -2.32 -12.12 12.03
C ILE A 10 -2.23 -11.82 13.53
N ILE A 11 -3.13 -12.39 14.34
CA ILE A 11 -3.12 -12.24 15.80
C ILE A 11 -1.85 -12.86 16.40
N GLU A 12 -1.43 -14.04 15.94
CA GLU A 12 -0.16 -14.66 16.34
C GLU A 12 1.04 -13.75 16.03
N GLU A 13 1.07 -13.11 14.85
CA GLU A 13 2.16 -12.20 14.45
C GLU A 13 2.19 -10.86 15.21
N LEU A 14 1.09 -10.46 15.85
CA LEU A 14 1.04 -9.25 16.67
C LEU A 14 1.84 -9.43 17.98
N GLY A 15 1.80 -10.62 18.57
CA GLY A 15 2.52 -10.95 19.81
C GLY A 15 1.93 -10.32 21.08
N TYR A 16 0.71 -9.80 21.02
CA TYR A 16 -0.06 -9.28 22.16
C TYR A 16 -1.56 -9.41 21.89
N ASP A 17 -2.39 -9.26 22.92
CA ASP A 17 -3.84 -9.31 22.77
C ASP A 17 -4.37 -8.03 22.10
N PRO A 18 -4.94 -8.11 20.88
CA PRO A 18 -5.39 -6.94 20.15
C PRO A 18 -6.61 -6.28 20.79
N THR A 19 -6.73 -4.97 20.63
CA THR A 19 -7.94 -4.23 21.03
C THR A 19 -9.13 -4.60 20.14
N LYS A 20 -10.35 -4.25 20.57
CA LYS A 20 -11.58 -4.49 19.79
C LYS A 20 -11.49 -3.90 18.37
N ASP A 21 -10.96 -2.69 18.23
CA ASP A 21 -10.82 -2.03 16.93
C ASP A 21 -9.75 -2.70 16.06
N GLN A 22 -8.66 -3.17 16.68
CA GLN A 22 -7.65 -3.96 15.97
C GLN A 22 -8.22 -5.30 15.51
N ILE A 23 -9.03 -5.98 16.33
CA ILE A 23 -9.72 -7.22 15.94
C ILE A 23 -10.64 -6.98 14.73
N ASN A 24 -11.41 -5.88 14.76
CA ASN A 24 -12.27 -5.50 13.63
C ASN A 24 -11.44 -5.23 12.37
N LEU A 25 -10.33 -4.49 12.49
CA LEU A 25 -9.42 -4.23 11.39
C LEU A 25 -8.82 -5.53 10.83
N ILE A 26 -8.37 -6.44 11.69
CA ILE A 26 -7.82 -7.75 11.29
C ILE A 26 -8.88 -8.55 10.53
N ASP A 27 -10.13 -8.54 11.00
CA ASP A 27 -11.23 -9.27 10.35
C ASP A 27 -11.49 -8.76 8.94
N LEU A 28 -11.57 -7.43 8.79
CA LEU A 28 -11.76 -6.77 7.50
C LEU A 28 -10.55 -6.96 6.57
N LEU A 29 -9.33 -6.91 7.10
CA LEU A 29 -8.11 -7.16 6.34
C LEU A 29 -8.03 -8.61 5.85
N ALA A 30 -8.41 -9.57 6.69
CA ALA A 30 -8.43 -10.98 6.33
C ALA A 30 -9.45 -11.25 5.22
N GLU A 31 -10.62 -10.60 5.29
CA GLU A 31 -11.64 -10.66 4.23
C GLU A 31 -11.14 -10.00 2.94
N PHE A 32 -10.65 -8.77 3.01
CA PHE A 32 -10.15 -8.03 1.85
C PHE A 32 -8.97 -8.72 1.17
N THR A 33 -8.11 -9.42 1.92
CA THR A 33 -6.98 -10.19 1.37
C THR A 33 -7.45 -11.36 0.50
N LEU A 34 -8.57 -11.98 0.87
CA LEU A 34 -9.15 -13.14 0.20
C LEU A 34 -10.19 -12.79 -0.86
N ASP A 35 -10.57 -11.50 -0.95
CA ASP A 35 -11.51 -11.02 -1.96
C ASP A 35 -11.03 -11.35 -3.39
N LEU A 36 -11.97 -11.67 -4.28
CA LEU A 36 -11.72 -11.96 -5.69
C LEU A 36 -12.17 -10.80 -6.58
N ASN A 37 -12.83 -9.78 -6.02
CA ASN A 37 -13.23 -8.60 -6.77
C ASN A 37 -12.00 -7.88 -7.32
N MET A 38 -12.06 -7.63 -8.63
CA MET A 38 -11.10 -6.76 -9.30
C MET A 38 -11.42 -5.30 -8.92
N GLU A 39 -10.39 -4.45 -8.87
CA GLU A 39 -10.54 -3.01 -8.64
C GLU A 39 -11.10 -2.60 -7.26
N SER A 40 -10.87 -3.41 -6.23
CA SER A 40 -11.27 -3.07 -4.85
C SER A 40 -10.21 -2.24 -4.11
N ILE A 41 -10.71 -1.26 -3.34
CA ILE A 41 -9.91 -0.41 -2.45
C ILE A 41 -10.42 -0.52 -1.02
N MET A 42 -9.49 -0.60 -0.07
CA MET A 42 -9.78 -0.56 1.36
C MET A 42 -9.17 0.69 1.98
N LEU A 43 -9.94 1.38 2.83
CA LEU A 43 -9.48 2.57 3.55
C LEU A 43 -9.46 2.28 5.04
N VAL A 44 -8.27 2.37 5.65
CA VAL A 44 -8.03 2.15 7.07
C VAL A 44 -7.73 3.49 7.73
N LYS A 45 -8.66 3.93 8.58
CA LYS A 45 -8.55 5.21 9.30
C LYS A 45 -8.37 5.03 10.79
N GLY A 46 -7.64 5.94 11.40
CA GLY A 46 -7.52 6.02 12.85
C GLY A 46 -6.50 7.05 13.30
N TYR A 47 -6.55 7.46 14.56
CA TYR A 47 -5.61 8.44 15.09
C TYR A 47 -4.17 7.89 15.19
N ALA A 48 -3.21 8.78 15.41
CA ALA A 48 -1.84 8.39 15.71
C ALA A 48 -1.79 7.49 16.96
N GLY A 49 -0.90 6.49 16.96
CA GLY A 49 -0.75 5.57 18.09
C GLY A 49 -1.81 4.46 18.20
N THR A 50 -2.81 4.39 17.31
CA THR A 50 -3.84 3.32 17.32
C THR A 50 -3.36 1.97 16.77
N GLY A 51 -2.10 1.86 16.34
CA GLY A 51 -1.49 0.60 15.93
C GLY A 51 -1.85 0.11 14.52
N LYS A 52 -2.38 0.99 13.64
CA LYS A 52 -2.70 0.64 12.23
C LYS A 52 -1.52 0.00 11.50
N THR A 53 -0.37 0.67 11.52
CA THR A 53 0.88 0.18 10.89
C THR A 53 1.36 -1.12 11.53
N THR A 54 1.12 -1.34 12.83
CA THR A 54 1.44 -2.58 13.54
C THR A 54 0.61 -3.75 13.02
N VAL A 55 -0.72 -3.58 12.93
CA VAL A 55 -1.63 -4.60 12.37
C VAL A 55 -1.32 -4.91 10.91
N MET A 56 -1.06 -3.87 10.11
CA MET A 56 -0.63 -4.03 8.73
C MET A 56 0.71 -4.78 8.64
N SER A 57 1.68 -4.48 9.51
CA SER A 57 2.98 -5.16 9.52
C SER A 57 2.83 -6.65 9.91
N ALA A 58 1.92 -6.97 10.82
CA ALA A 58 1.58 -8.36 11.14
C ALA A 58 1.00 -9.09 9.91
N LEU A 59 0.04 -8.48 9.21
CA LEU A 59 -0.47 -9.03 7.94
C LEU A 59 0.66 -9.23 6.92
N VAL A 60 1.56 -8.27 6.73
CA VAL A 60 2.69 -8.41 5.79
C VAL A 60 3.56 -9.62 6.11
N LYS A 61 3.84 -9.89 7.38
CA LYS A 61 4.58 -11.10 7.79
C LYS A 61 3.82 -12.37 7.40
N VAL A 62 2.50 -12.40 7.59
CA VAL A 62 1.66 -13.55 7.18
C VAL A 62 1.65 -13.71 5.66
N LEU A 63 1.51 -12.62 4.89
CA LEU A 63 1.56 -12.64 3.42
C LEU A 63 2.91 -13.19 2.93
N LYS A 64 4.01 -12.73 3.53
CA LYS A 64 5.37 -13.20 3.21
C LYS A 64 5.53 -14.70 3.47
N LYS A 65 5.07 -15.20 4.62
CA LYS A 65 5.09 -16.64 4.96
C LYS A 65 4.28 -17.48 3.98
N ASN A 66 3.15 -16.96 3.51
CA ASN A 66 2.27 -17.61 2.53
C ASN A 66 2.67 -17.35 1.07
N LYS A 67 3.80 -16.69 0.80
CA LYS A 67 4.27 -16.32 -0.55
C LYS A 67 3.25 -15.52 -1.36
N MET A 68 2.39 -14.77 -0.68
CA MET A 68 1.46 -13.83 -1.31
C MET A 68 2.20 -12.54 -1.65
N ARG A 69 1.90 -11.97 -2.82
CA ARG A 69 2.61 -10.77 -3.31
C ARG A 69 2.04 -9.51 -2.68
N TYR A 70 2.93 -8.64 -2.23
CA TYR A 70 2.59 -7.34 -1.68
C TYR A 70 3.63 -6.29 -2.07
N ILE A 71 3.23 -5.03 -2.09
CA ILE A 71 4.11 -3.88 -2.27
C ILE A 71 3.79 -2.85 -1.20
N LEU A 72 4.84 -2.33 -0.55
CA LEU A 72 4.74 -1.33 0.50
C LEU A 72 5.15 0.04 -0.03
N LEU A 73 4.25 1.00 0.12
CA LEU A 73 4.39 2.35 -0.37
C LEU A 73 4.15 3.36 0.75
N ALA A 74 4.79 4.52 0.60
CA ALA A 74 4.56 5.69 1.44
C ALA A 74 4.75 6.97 0.60
N PRO A 75 4.18 8.11 1.02
CA PRO A 75 4.28 9.38 0.28
C PRO A 75 5.70 9.95 0.27
N THR A 76 6.48 9.77 1.35
CA THR A 76 7.82 10.37 1.52
C THR A 76 8.90 9.33 1.76
N GLY A 77 10.16 9.68 1.45
CA GLY A 77 11.30 8.78 1.69
C GLY A 77 11.49 8.42 3.17
N ARG A 78 11.22 9.36 4.08
CA ARG A 78 11.25 9.10 5.52
C ARG A 78 10.17 8.11 5.94
N ALA A 79 8.93 8.31 5.50
CA ALA A 79 7.83 7.40 5.80
C ALA A 79 8.10 5.99 5.23
N ALA A 80 8.61 5.89 3.99
CA ALA A 80 9.01 4.62 3.39
C ALA A 80 10.12 3.90 4.20
N LYS A 81 11.11 4.65 4.70
CA LYS A 81 12.17 4.09 5.56
C LYS A 81 11.60 3.54 6.87
N VAL A 82 10.72 4.29 7.52
CA VAL A 82 10.05 3.87 8.76
C VAL A 82 9.18 2.63 8.51
N LEU A 83 8.35 2.64 7.47
CA LEU A 83 7.51 1.51 7.09
C LEU A 83 8.35 0.25 6.79
N SER A 84 9.50 0.41 6.14
CA SER A 84 10.41 -0.72 5.87
C SER A 84 10.94 -1.35 7.15
N ASN A 85 11.28 -0.52 8.15
CA ASN A 85 11.79 -0.98 9.44
C ASN A 85 10.70 -1.71 10.24
N TYR A 86 9.49 -1.15 10.33
CA TYR A 86 8.38 -1.76 11.07
C TYR A 86 7.90 -3.08 10.45
N SER A 87 7.84 -3.16 9.12
CA SER A 87 7.34 -4.33 8.40
C SER A 87 8.42 -5.38 8.10
N HIS A 88 9.69 -5.10 8.39
CA HIS A 88 10.86 -5.90 7.98
C HIS A 88 10.81 -6.33 6.51
N SER A 89 10.33 -5.42 5.66
CA SER A 89 10.12 -5.63 4.23
C SER A 89 10.47 -4.35 3.47
N PRO A 90 11.01 -4.42 2.24
CA PRO A 90 11.30 -3.22 1.47
C PRO A 90 10.03 -2.40 1.19
N ALA A 91 10.08 -1.11 1.52
CA ALA A 91 9.08 -0.13 1.12
C ALA A 91 9.70 0.99 0.27
N TYR A 92 8.87 1.60 -0.57
CA TYR A 92 9.29 2.61 -1.53
C TYR A 92 8.40 3.84 -1.44
N THR A 93 8.87 4.97 -1.96
CA THR A 93 7.95 6.08 -2.19
C THR A 93 6.99 5.74 -3.33
N ILE A 94 5.77 6.27 -3.28
CA ILE A 94 4.78 6.13 -4.38
C ILE A 94 5.44 6.58 -5.69
N HIS A 95 6.05 7.76 -5.69
CA HIS A 95 6.74 8.32 -6.86
C HIS A 95 7.79 7.38 -7.47
N LYS A 96 8.66 6.80 -6.63
CA LYS A 96 9.69 5.87 -7.08
C LYS A 96 9.09 4.60 -7.68
N LYS A 97 7.91 4.18 -7.21
CA LYS A 97 7.26 2.96 -7.68
C LYS A 97 6.51 3.15 -8.99
N ILE A 98 5.72 4.20 -9.09
CA ILE A 98 4.72 4.34 -10.14
C ILE A 98 5.21 5.13 -11.34
N TYR A 99 6.30 5.90 -11.23
CA TYR A 99 6.82 6.69 -12.34
C TYR A 99 8.13 6.15 -12.89
N ARG A 100 8.42 6.53 -14.15
CA ARG A 100 9.70 6.34 -14.82
C ARG A 100 10.12 7.63 -15.50
N GLN A 101 11.43 7.88 -15.59
CA GLN A 101 11.96 9.02 -16.31
C GLN A 101 11.69 8.86 -17.81
N LYS A 102 11.24 9.93 -18.47
CA LYS A 102 11.07 9.96 -19.92
C LYS A 102 12.45 10.01 -20.57
N SER A 103 12.74 9.10 -21.48
CA SER A 103 13.98 9.12 -22.28
C SER A 103 13.84 10.18 -23.36
N GLY A 104 14.47 11.34 -23.20
CA GLY A 104 14.47 12.44 -24.17
C GLY A 104 15.52 13.50 -23.83
N ASN A 105 16.06 14.17 -24.86
CA ASN A 105 17.15 15.15 -24.77
C ASN A 105 16.77 16.52 -24.16
N ASP A 106 15.57 16.65 -23.58
CA ASP A 106 15.15 17.91 -22.98
C ASP A 106 15.75 18.08 -21.58
N SER A 107 16.23 19.28 -21.32
CA SER A 107 16.89 19.73 -20.09
C SER A 107 16.02 19.65 -18.82
N PHE A 108 14.73 19.31 -18.96
CA PHE A 108 13.82 19.00 -17.86
C PHE A 108 13.45 17.51 -17.86
N SER A 109 13.95 16.80 -16.86
CA SER A 109 13.60 15.39 -16.61
C SER A 109 12.14 15.27 -16.18
N SER A 110 11.23 15.10 -17.15
CA SER A 110 9.83 14.77 -16.90
C SER A 110 9.67 13.28 -16.60
N PHE A 111 8.77 12.96 -15.70
CA PHE A 111 8.43 11.60 -15.32
C PHE A 111 7.04 11.23 -15.84
N THR A 112 6.90 10.00 -16.34
CA THR A 112 5.63 9.47 -16.86
C THR A 112 5.19 8.26 -16.05
N LEU A 113 3.89 7.98 -16.04
CA LEU A 113 3.37 6.78 -15.39
C LEU A 113 4.02 5.53 -15.99
N ASN A 114 4.45 4.64 -15.11
CA ASN A 114 5.09 3.38 -15.46
C ASN A 114 4.03 2.30 -15.68
N LYS A 115 4.41 1.23 -16.39
CA LYS A 115 3.52 0.06 -16.54
C LYS A 115 3.53 -0.76 -15.25
N ASN A 116 2.36 -1.17 -14.79
CA ASN A 116 2.23 -2.11 -13.69
C ASN A 116 2.33 -3.55 -14.21
N LEU A 117 3.50 -4.18 -14.00
CA LEU A 117 3.75 -5.57 -14.39
C LEU A 117 3.40 -6.57 -13.26
N HIS A 118 2.81 -6.09 -12.16
CA HIS A 118 2.41 -6.95 -11.04
C HIS A 118 1.10 -7.67 -11.36
N SER A 119 0.94 -8.85 -10.74
CA SER A 119 -0.32 -9.58 -10.74
C SER A 119 -0.62 -10.08 -9.34
N ASN A 120 -1.88 -10.34 -8.97
CA ASN A 120 -2.29 -10.86 -7.65
C ASN A 120 -1.53 -10.19 -6.48
N THR A 121 -1.40 -8.86 -6.50
CA THR A 121 -0.54 -8.11 -5.55
C THR A 121 -1.39 -7.13 -4.74
N LEU A 122 -1.20 -7.14 -3.42
CA LEU A 122 -1.75 -6.14 -2.52
C LEU A 122 -0.79 -4.96 -2.40
N PHE A 123 -1.24 -3.77 -2.77
CA PHE A 123 -0.52 -2.52 -2.58
C PHE A 123 -0.96 -1.88 -1.27
N PHE A 124 -0.03 -1.65 -0.37
CA PHE A 124 -0.25 -0.94 0.88
C PHE A 124 0.36 0.44 0.78
N VAL A 125 -0.41 1.47 1.14
CA VAL A 125 0.08 2.84 1.21
C VAL A 125 -0.13 3.35 2.62
N ASP A 126 0.97 3.51 3.35
CA ASP A 126 0.96 4.12 4.68
C ASP A 126 1.06 5.65 4.58
N GLU A 127 0.56 6.36 5.60
CA GLU A 127 0.46 7.83 5.60
C GLU A 127 -0.31 8.38 4.39
N ALA A 128 -1.40 7.70 3.99
CA ALA A 128 -2.21 8.05 2.83
C ALA A 128 -2.85 9.44 2.94
N SER A 129 -2.98 9.99 4.15
CA SER A 129 -3.45 11.35 4.41
C SER A 129 -2.55 12.44 3.79
N MET A 130 -1.27 12.13 3.49
CA MET A 130 -0.35 13.07 2.85
C MET A 130 -0.47 13.08 1.31
N ILE A 131 -1.33 12.25 0.73
CA ILE A 131 -1.50 12.17 -0.73
C ILE A 131 -2.50 13.25 -1.15
N SER A 132 -2.00 14.35 -1.70
CA SER A 132 -2.85 15.36 -2.33
C SER A 132 -3.25 14.94 -3.75
N ASN A 133 -4.44 15.38 -4.19
CA ASN A 133 -4.91 15.20 -5.57
C ASN A 133 -5.01 16.53 -6.33
N GLN A 134 -4.12 17.47 -6.00
CA GLN A 134 -4.05 18.79 -6.62
C GLN A 134 -2.84 18.83 -7.54
N SER A 135 -3.02 19.29 -8.78
CA SER A 135 -1.94 19.51 -9.72
C SER A 135 -1.25 20.85 -9.42
N PRO A 136 0.04 20.87 -9.02
CA PRO A 136 0.79 22.12 -8.95
C PRO A 136 1.02 22.71 -10.36
N ASP A 137 1.29 24.01 -10.44
CA ASP A 137 1.49 24.74 -11.71
C ASP A 137 2.65 24.21 -12.59
N SER A 138 3.54 23.38 -12.02
CA SER A 138 4.62 22.69 -12.74
C SER A 138 4.60 21.18 -12.48
N ASN A 139 4.18 20.42 -13.49
CA ASN A 139 4.04 18.96 -13.39
C ASN A 139 5.35 18.25 -13.76
N VAL A 140 6.15 17.91 -12.75
CA VAL A 140 7.35 17.08 -12.92
C VAL A 140 6.98 15.59 -13.09
N PHE A 141 5.83 15.16 -12.55
CA PHE A 141 5.40 13.76 -12.52
C PHE A 141 4.00 13.55 -13.08
N GLY A 142 3.89 12.64 -14.04
CA GLY A 142 2.60 12.08 -14.49
C GLY A 142 1.58 13.13 -14.88
N THR A 143 0.36 12.98 -14.37
CA THR A 143 -0.74 13.94 -14.57
C THR A 143 -0.67 15.13 -13.61
N GLY A 144 0.23 15.10 -12.62
CA GLY A 144 0.25 16.00 -11.48
C GLY A 144 -0.71 15.61 -10.35
N ARG A 145 -1.52 14.55 -10.54
CA ARG A 145 -2.51 14.07 -9.57
C ARG A 145 -2.09 12.71 -9.02
N LEU A 146 -1.37 12.73 -7.89
CA LEU A 146 -0.71 11.53 -7.37
C LEU A 146 -1.68 10.40 -6.99
N LEU A 147 -2.87 10.73 -6.46
CA LEU A 147 -3.86 9.72 -6.09
C LEU A 147 -4.44 9.05 -7.34
N ASP A 148 -4.81 9.84 -8.35
CA ASP A 148 -5.33 9.35 -9.63
C ASP A 148 -4.28 8.43 -10.30
N ASP A 149 -3.03 8.90 -10.40
CA ASP A 149 -1.92 8.15 -11.00
C ASP A 149 -1.62 6.85 -10.24
N LEU A 150 -1.72 6.86 -8.91
CA LEU A 150 -1.57 5.66 -8.08
C LEU A 150 -2.67 4.63 -8.36
N ILE A 151 -3.94 5.08 -8.38
CA ILE A 151 -5.09 4.20 -8.63
C ILE A 151 -5.00 3.60 -10.03
N GLU A 152 -4.71 4.43 -11.04
CA GLU A 152 -4.50 3.99 -12.42
C GLU A 152 -3.35 2.97 -12.51
N TYR A 153 -2.21 3.25 -11.87
CA TYR A 153 -1.10 2.31 -11.84
C TYR A 153 -1.51 0.96 -11.22
N VAL A 154 -2.16 0.96 -10.05
CA VAL A 154 -2.51 -0.27 -9.35
C VAL A 154 -3.46 -1.13 -10.18
N TYR A 155 -4.52 -0.54 -10.75
CA TYR A 155 -5.55 -1.29 -11.47
C TYR A 155 -5.20 -1.64 -12.91
N ASN A 156 -4.17 -1.01 -13.48
CA ASN A 156 -3.52 -1.51 -14.70
C ASN A 156 -2.76 -2.83 -14.50
N GLY A 157 -2.60 -3.31 -13.26
CA GLY A 157 -2.06 -4.64 -12.94
C GLY A 157 -3.16 -5.70 -12.78
N LYS A 158 -2.85 -6.96 -13.11
CA LYS A 158 -3.85 -8.05 -13.06
C LYS A 158 -4.18 -8.47 -11.62
N ASN A 159 -5.43 -8.36 -11.17
CA ASN A 159 -5.85 -8.75 -9.81
C ASN A 159 -5.06 -8.02 -8.70
N CYS A 160 -4.68 -6.76 -8.95
CA CYS A 160 -4.06 -5.91 -7.96
C CYS A 160 -5.13 -5.15 -7.18
N ARG A 161 -4.90 -4.95 -5.89
CA ARG A 161 -5.83 -4.24 -4.98
C ARG A 161 -5.07 -3.26 -4.12
N LEU A 162 -5.76 -2.24 -3.64
CA LEU A 162 -5.16 -1.11 -2.93
C LEU A 162 -5.70 -1.01 -1.49
N ILE A 163 -4.80 -0.85 -0.53
CA ILE A 163 -5.11 -0.56 0.87
C ILE A 163 -4.45 0.77 1.21
N LEU A 164 -5.27 1.78 1.53
CA LEU A 164 -4.84 3.09 1.98
C LEU A 164 -4.94 3.17 3.51
N ILE A 165 -3.88 3.59 4.18
CA ILE A 165 -3.79 3.65 5.63
C ILE A 165 -3.45 5.09 6.04
N GLY A 166 -4.30 5.72 6.87
CA GLY A 166 -4.14 7.11 7.30
C GLY A 166 -4.96 7.43 8.52
#